data_AF-A0A956PDX1-F1
#
_entry.id   AF-A0A956PDX1-F1
#
_cell.length_a   1.000
_cell.length_b   1.000
_cell.length_c   1.000
_cell.angle_alpha   90.00
_cell.angle_beta   90.00
_cell.angle_gamma   90.00
#
_symmetry.space_group_name_H-M   'P 1'
#
loop_
_entity.id
_entity.type
_entity.pdbx_description
1 polymer ?
#
loop_
_entity_poly.entity_id
_entity_poly.type
_entity_poly.pdbx_seq_one_letter_code
_entity_poly.pdbx_strand_id
1 'polypeptide(L)'
;ADPFSMNVLTGGRNANFLGGRGDKRELGWELDLGAQYTWALEGLSIVVGNQFGWLFPGEAFDGFRGQRMDDVWTWQGRLNILW
;
A
#
# COMPACT_ATOMS: atom_id res chain seq x y z
N ALA A 1 15.13 -12.36 4.07
CA ALA A 1 14.78 -13.79 3.95
C ALA A 1 14.00 -13.95 2.65
N ASP A 2 14.36 -14.92 1.82
CA ASP A 2 13.72 -15.17 0.52
C ASP A 2 12.32 -15.77 0.74
N PRO A 3 11.23 -15.09 0.34
CA PRO A 3 9.86 -15.55 0.58
C PRO A 3 9.51 -16.84 -0.18
N PHE A 4 10.30 -17.25 -1.19
CA PHE A 4 10.08 -18.48 -1.96
C PHE A 4 10.82 -19.71 -1.39
N SER A 5 11.72 -19.51 -0.43
CA SER A 5 12.54 -20.57 0.16
C SER A 5 11.80 -21.45 1.18
N MET A 6 10.55 -21.13 1.55
CA MET A 6 9.81 -21.83 2.61
C MET A 6 9.07 -23.12 2.16
N ASN A 7 9.22 -23.55 0.91
CA ASN A 7 8.29 -24.53 0.32
C ASN A 7 8.63 -26.03 0.45
N VAL A 8 9.67 -26.44 1.20
CA VAL A 8 10.11 -27.85 1.21
C VAL A 8 9.88 -28.59 2.53
N LEU A 9 9.68 -27.91 3.66
CA LEU A 9 9.60 -28.56 4.98
C LEU A 9 8.16 -28.74 5.53
N THR A 10 7.13 -28.24 4.83
CA THR A 10 5.72 -28.21 5.31
C THR A 10 4.69 -28.71 4.29
N GLY A 11 5.06 -29.64 3.40
CA GLY A 11 4.08 -30.32 2.54
C GLY A 11 3.43 -29.45 1.47
N GLY A 12 4.14 -28.45 0.93
CA GLY A 12 3.77 -27.78 -0.32
C GLY A 12 2.51 -26.90 -0.29
N ARG A 13 2.13 -26.37 0.88
CA ARG A 13 1.03 -25.38 0.93
C ARG A 13 1.56 -23.99 0.58
N ASN A 14 1.04 -23.44 -0.52
CA ASN A 14 1.27 -22.06 -0.91
C ASN A 14 0.75 -21.12 0.20
N ALA A 15 1.64 -20.37 0.84
CA ALA A 15 1.33 -19.44 1.91
C ALA A 15 1.58 -18.00 1.44
N ASN A 16 0.75 -17.06 1.89
CA ASN A 16 0.98 -15.64 1.61
C ASN A 16 2.15 -15.10 2.48
N PHE A 17 2.52 -13.83 2.29
CA PHE A 17 3.63 -13.21 3.00
C PHE A 17 3.42 -13.09 4.53
N LEU A 18 2.18 -13.25 5.01
CA LEU A 18 1.80 -13.27 6.44
C LEU A 18 1.65 -14.71 6.99
N GLY A 19 2.03 -15.72 6.20
CA GLY A 19 1.91 -17.13 6.55
C GLY A 19 0.48 -17.67 6.47
N GLY A 20 -0.50 -16.88 6.04
CA GLY A 20 -1.86 -17.31 5.78
C GLY A 20 -2.03 -18.05 4.45
N ARG A 21 -3.28 -18.21 4.03
CA ARG A 21 -3.64 -18.96 2.83
C ARG A 21 -3.18 -18.25 1.56
N GLY A 22 -2.31 -18.89 0.77
CA GLY A 22 -1.84 -18.36 -0.52
C GLY A 22 -2.79 -18.59 -1.70
N ASP A 23 -3.94 -19.23 -1.50
CA ASP A 23 -4.96 -19.47 -2.54
C ASP A 23 -6.02 -18.35 -2.62
N LYS A 24 -5.97 -17.38 -1.71
CA LYS A 24 -6.85 -16.21 -1.68
C LYS A 24 -6.38 -15.17 -2.70
N ARG A 25 -7.33 -14.66 -3.51
CA ARG A 25 -7.06 -13.71 -4.61
C ARG A 25 -7.66 -12.32 -4.41
N GLU A 26 -8.51 -12.18 -3.41
CA GLU A 26 -9.14 -10.90 -3.08
C GLU A 26 -8.14 -10.06 -2.28
N LEU A 27 -7.61 -9.01 -2.92
CA LEU A 27 -6.54 -8.17 -2.37
C LEU A 27 -7.09 -7.06 -1.47
N GLY A 28 -8.35 -6.69 -1.60
CA GLY A 28 -8.93 -5.55 -0.93
C GLY A 28 -9.22 -4.38 -1.85
N TRP A 29 -9.44 -3.22 -1.23
CA TRP A 29 -9.81 -1.97 -1.87
C TRP A 29 -8.89 -0.87 -1.40
N GLU A 30 -8.60 0.10 -2.27
CA GLU A 30 -7.81 1.28 -1.94
C GLU A 30 -8.61 2.54 -2.25
N LEU A 31 -8.56 3.51 -1.35
CA LEU A 31 -9.11 4.85 -1.53
C LEU A 31 -7.97 5.87 -1.60
N ASP A 32 -7.86 6.52 -2.75
CA ASP A 32 -6.89 7.59 -2.98
C ASP A 32 -7.56 8.96 -3.07
N LEU A 33 -7.01 9.95 -2.37
CA LEU A 33 -7.43 11.34 -2.41
C LEU A 33 -6.21 12.24 -2.63
N GLY A 34 -6.31 13.19 -3.56
CA GLY A 34 -5.23 14.12 -3.86
C GLY A 34 -5.73 15.52 -4.14
N ALA A 35 -4.98 16.51 -3.68
CA ALA A 35 -5.19 17.91 -4.03
C ALA A 35 -3.85 18.58 -4.37
N GLN A 36 -3.89 19.50 -5.32
CA GLN A 36 -2.73 20.30 -5.71
C GLN A 36 -3.15 21.74 -5.91
N TYR A 37 -2.28 22.65 -5.48
CA TYR A 37 -2.43 24.08 -5.66
C TYR A 37 -1.12 24.67 -6.22
N THR A 38 -1.26 25.63 -7.13
CA THR A 38 -0.13 26.35 -7.72
C THR A 38 -0.29 27.85 -7.50
N TRP A 39 0.66 28.47 -6.79
CA TRP A 39 0.82 29.92 -6.73
C TRP A 39 1.77 30.38 -7.82
N ALA A 40 1.24 31.11 -8.81
CA ALA A 40 2.05 31.77 -9.82
C ALA A 40 2.44 33.18 -9.36
N LEU A 41 3.73 33.45 -9.34
CA LEU A 41 4.34 34.75 -9.05
C LEU A 41 5.16 35.16 -10.28
N GLU A 42 5.50 36.44 -10.43
CA GLU A 42 6.36 36.87 -11.54
C GLU A 42 7.74 36.20 -11.43
N GLY A 43 8.07 35.35 -12.42
CA GLY A 43 9.34 34.63 -12.48
C GLY A 43 9.49 33.46 -11.49
N LEU A 44 8.42 33.06 -10.79
CA LEU A 44 8.45 31.99 -9.79
C LEU A 44 7.10 31.29 -9.72
N SER A 45 7.07 29.97 -9.61
CA SER A 45 5.85 29.23 -9.27
C SER A 45 6.09 28.29 -8.10
N ILE A 46 5.18 28.33 -7.13
CA ILE A 46 5.19 27.44 -5.96
C ILE A 46 4.05 26.45 -6.13
N VAL A 47 4.37 25.16 -6.13
CA VAL A 47 3.39 24.08 -6.22
C VAL A 47 3.35 23.34 -4.90
N VAL A 48 2.19 23.31 -4.25
CA VAL A 48 1.93 22.49 -3.06
C VAL A 48 0.91 21.43 -3.41
N GLY A 49 1.19 20.19 -3.03
CA GLY A 49 0.28 19.08 -3.21
C GLY A 49 0.23 18.19 -1.99
N ASN A 50 -0.90 17.50 -1.82
CA ASN A 50 -1.08 16.46 -0.83
C ASN A 50 -1.73 15.24 -1.49
N GLN A 51 -1.34 14.06 -1.06
CA GLN A 51 -1.90 12.78 -1.45
C GLN A 51 -2.15 11.95 -0.18
N PHE A 52 -3.29 11.27 -0.13
CA PHE A 52 -3.70 10.38 0.95
C PHE A 52 -4.16 9.07 0.31
N GLY A 53 -3.67 7.94 0.82
CA GLY A 53 -4.08 6.61 0.40
C GLY A 53 -4.52 5.79 1.60
N TRP A 54 -5.61 5.04 1.47
CA TRP A 54 -6.12 4.14 2.50
C TRP A 54 -6.45 2.78 1.90
N LEU A 55 -5.66 1.78 2.25
CA LEU A 55 -5.83 0.39 1.87
C LEU A 55 -6.68 -0.33 2.92
N PHE A 56 -7.73 -1.00 2.44
CA PHE A 56 -8.55 -1.96 3.16
C PHE A 56 -8.16 -3.37 2.70
N PRO A 57 -7.29 -4.09 3.43
CA PRO A 57 -6.76 -5.36 2.97
C PRO A 57 -7.85 -6.44 2.89
N GLY A 58 -7.80 -7.20 1.79
CA GLY A 58 -8.67 -8.34 1.54
C GLY A 58 -8.16 -9.66 2.11
N GLU A 59 -8.85 -10.75 1.83
CA GLU A 59 -8.55 -12.10 2.34
C GLU A 59 -7.14 -12.61 1.95
N ALA A 60 -6.55 -12.08 0.88
CA ALA A 60 -5.17 -12.39 0.48
C ALA A 60 -4.14 -11.94 1.54
N PHE A 61 -4.54 -11.05 2.45
CA PHE A 61 -3.76 -10.50 3.54
C PHE A 61 -4.12 -11.11 4.90
N ASP A 62 -4.90 -12.19 4.95
CA ASP A 62 -5.15 -12.89 6.21
C ASP A 62 -3.87 -13.59 6.71
N GLY A 63 -3.59 -13.50 8.00
CA GLY A 63 -2.45 -14.17 8.63
C GLY A 63 -2.66 -15.68 8.81
N PHE A 64 -1.63 -16.38 9.30
CA PHE A 64 -1.65 -17.84 9.52
C PHE A 64 -2.84 -18.36 10.37
N ARG A 65 -3.38 -17.54 11.29
CA ARG A 65 -4.55 -17.91 12.12
C ARG A 65 -5.89 -17.37 11.58
N GLY A 66 -5.93 -16.89 10.33
CA GLY A 66 -7.13 -16.30 9.72
C GLY A 66 -7.47 -14.90 10.24
N GLN A 67 -6.48 -14.21 10.80
CA GLN A 67 -6.63 -12.83 11.27
C GLN A 67 -6.46 -11.86 10.10
N ARG A 68 -7.45 -10.99 9.87
CA ARG A 68 -7.37 -9.94 8.85
C ARG A 68 -6.24 -8.96 9.21
N MET A 69 -5.48 -8.54 8.20
CA MET A 69 -4.49 -7.46 8.33
C MET A 69 -5.18 -6.13 8.64
N ASP A 70 -4.58 -5.33 9.52
CA ASP A 70 -5.06 -3.99 9.84
C ASP A 70 -5.05 -3.08 8.61
N ASP A 71 -5.99 -2.14 8.56
CA ASP A 71 -6.03 -1.16 7.50
C ASP A 71 -4.77 -0.29 7.51
N VAL A 72 -4.24 0.00 6.32
CA VAL A 72 -3.00 0.77 6.16
C VAL A 72 -3.33 2.09 5.49
N TRP A 73 -2.81 3.19 6.03
CA TRP A 73 -2.94 4.49 5.40
C TRP A 73 -1.57 5.14 5.19
N THR A 74 -1.50 6.00 4.19
CA THR A 74 -0.32 6.79 3.86
C THR A 74 -0.72 8.22 3.55
N TRP A 75 0.16 9.16 3.84
CA TRP A 75 0.00 10.55 3.49
C TRP A 75 1.31 11.11 2.97
N GLN A 76 1.25 11.84 1.86
CA GLN A 76 2.39 12.46 1.22
C GLN A 76 2.10 13.93 0.93
N GLY A 77 2.93 14.81 1.49
CA GLY A 77 3.01 16.21 1.07
C GLY A 77 4.10 16.40 0.01
N ARG A 78 3.86 17.32 -0.94
CA ARG A 78 4.84 17.74 -1.95
C ARG A 78 4.92 19.25 -2.02
N LEU A 79 6.13 19.78 -2.07
CA LEU A 79 6.43 21.18 -2.33
C LEU A 79 7.42 21.25 -3.49
N ASN A 80 7.08 22.01 -4.54
CA ASN A 80 7.99 22.28 -5.65
C ASN A 80 8.11 23.79 -5.83
N ILE A 81 9.32 24.23 -6.16
CA ILE A 81 9.63 25.60 -6.54
C ILE A 81 10.11 25.52 -7.99
N LEU A 82 9.50 26.31 -8.86
CA LEU A 82 9.79 26.39 -10.30
C LEU A 82 10.28 27.82 -10.57
N TRP A 83 11.50 27.97 -11.10
CA TRP A 83 12.15 29.25 -11.38
C TRP A 83 12.82 29.25 -12.75
#